data_AF-A0A7Y1A4J9-F1
#
_entry.id   AF-A0A7Y1A4J9-F1
#
_cell.length_a   1.000
_cell.length_b   1.000
_cell.length_c   1.000
_cell.angle_alpha   90.00
_cell.angle_beta   90.00
_cell.angle_gamma   90.00
#
_symmetry.space_group_name_H-M   'P 1'
#
loop_
_entity.id
_entity.type
_entity.pdbx_description
1 polymer ?
#
loop_
_entity_poly.entity_id
_entity_poly.type
_entity_poly.pdbx_seq_one_letter_code
_entity_poly.pdbx_strand_id
1 'polypeptide(L)'
;MEALPKCVYFKHGSYYLVKQGKWHFLTKDVGQISNQLQLRFGFADGKVPHGWKEPMARSALETHLLSVLGRARQNAKGRKIKEFEIDQDYVLGLLKECGYRCSVTNTPFSLEVISHDGRKPFAPSIDRIDSAAGYVEGNCRIVCLAANIAMNTWGDSILLTMLKYARKRPSIGQRQIL
;
A
#
# COMPACT_ATOMS: atom_id res chain seq x y z
N MET A 1 -1.43 24.92 -1.64
CA MET A 1 -1.53 23.76 -2.53
C MET A 1 -1.00 22.57 -1.75
N GLU A 2 -1.78 21.51 -1.64
CA GLU A 2 -1.33 20.30 -0.97
C GLU A 2 -0.09 19.74 -1.69
N ALA A 3 0.85 19.13 -0.97
CA ALA A 3 2.00 18.51 -1.63
C ALA A 3 1.49 17.37 -2.51
N LEU A 4 1.59 17.53 -3.83
CA LEU A 4 1.09 16.54 -4.77
C LEU A 4 1.89 15.24 -4.63
N PRO A 5 1.24 14.07 -4.73
CA PRO A 5 1.96 12.81 -4.89
C PRO A 5 2.94 12.91 -6.05
N LYS A 6 4.13 12.31 -5.93
CA LYS A 6 5.22 12.47 -6.91
C LYS A 6 4.86 12.03 -8.35
N CYS A 7 3.80 11.25 -8.53
CA CYS A 7 3.29 10.84 -9.84
C CYS A 7 2.21 11.76 -10.40
N VAL A 8 1.86 12.85 -9.70
CA VAL A 8 0.81 13.78 -10.09
C VAL A 8 1.39 15.13 -10.46
N TYR A 9 1.00 15.63 -11.63
CA TYR A 9 1.49 16.86 -12.23
C TYR A 9 0.32 17.78 -12.59
N PHE A 10 0.46 19.07 -12.34
CA PHE A 10 -0.51 20.08 -12.75
C PHE A 10 -0.13 20.65 -14.13
N LYS A 11 -1.03 20.61 -15.10
CA LYS A 11 -0.84 21.15 -16.46
C LYS A 11 -2.17 21.69 -17.00
N HIS A 12 -2.16 22.86 -17.63
CA HIS A 12 -3.36 23.45 -18.27
C HIS A 12 -4.63 23.44 -17.40
N GLY A 13 -4.52 23.79 -16.11
CA GLY A 13 -5.68 23.85 -15.21
C GLY A 13 -6.21 22.49 -14.75
N SER A 14 -5.46 21.39 -14.95
CA SER A 14 -5.86 20.04 -14.59
C SER A 14 -4.71 19.26 -13.95
N TYR A 15 -5.04 18.29 -13.10
CA TYR A 15 -4.09 17.35 -12.51
C TYR A 15 -4.04 16.06 -13.34
N TYR A 16 -2.83 15.57 -13.58
CA TYR A 16 -2.54 14.38 -14.37
C TYR A 16 -1.69 13.41 -13.59
N LEU A 17 -2.04 12.13 -13.69
CA LEU A 17 -1.15 11.03 -13.34
C LEU A 17 -0.19 10.80 -14.51
N VAL A 18 1.11 10.86 -14.27
CA VAL A 18 2.13 10.50 -15.26
C VAL A 18 2.71 9.14 -14.91
N LYS A 19 2.54 8.16 -15.81
CA LYS A 19 3.05 6.79 -15.65
C LYS A 19 3.76 6.37 -16.94
N GLN A 20 5.03 5.97 -16.83
CA GLN A 20 5.84 5.52 -17.98
C GLN A 20 5.81 6.53 -19.16
N GLY A 21 5.90 7.82 -18.85
CA GLY A 21 5.83 8.90 -19.85
C GLY A 21 4.43 9.21 -20.41
N LYS A 22 3.40 8.42 -20.07
CA LYS A 22 2.01 8.66 -20.48
C LYS A 22 1.28 9.53 -19.47
N TRP A 23 0.53 10.50 -19.98
CA TRP A 23 -0.25 11.45 -19.19
C TRP A 23 -1.71 10.99 -19.13
N HIS A 24 -2.22 10.82 -17.91
CA HIS A 24 -3.59 10.40 -17.67
C HIS A 24 -4.30 11.47 -16.85
N PHE A 25 -5.37 12.06 -17.40
CA PHE A 25 -6.17 13.04 -16.67
C PHE A 25 -6.73 12.45 -15.37
N LEU A 26 -6.59 13.16 -14.24
CA LEU A 26 -7.18 12.78 -12.97
C LEU A 26 -8.42 13.61 -12.68
N THR A 27 -8.24 14.93 -12.53
CA THR A 27 -9.28 15.84 -12.05
C THR A 27 -8.83 17.28 -12.23
N LYS A 28 -9.77 18.23 -12.20
CA LYS A 28 -9.49 19.66 -12.06
C LYS A 28 -9.43 20.11 -10.59
N ASP A 29 -10.05 19.35 -9.70
CA ASP A 29 -10.13 19.62 -8.26
C ASP A 29 -9.00 18.90 -7.49
N VAL A 30 -8.16 19.69 -6.80
CA VAL A 30 -7.06 19.19 -5.98
C VAL A 30 -7.53 18.26 -4.86
N GLY A 31 -8.70 18.54 -4.27
CA GLY A 31 -9.28 17.72 -3.19
C GLY A 31 -9.70 16.33 -3.65
N GLN A 32 -9.90 16.15 -4.96
CA GLN A 32 -10.25 14.86 -5.55
C GLN A 32 -9.01 14.04 -5.97
N ILE A 33 -7.78 14.56 -5.86
CA ILE A 33 -6.59 13.84 -6.32
C ILE A 33 -6.45 12.50 -5.60
N SER A 34 -6.54 12.49 -4.26
CA SER A 34 -6.47 11.25 -3.48
C SER A 34 -7.55 10.26 -3.88
N ASN A 35 -8.80 10.71 -4.08
CA ASN A 35 -9.91 9.87 -4.53
C ASN A 35 -9.68 9.33 -5.95
N GLN A 36 -9.19 10.16 -6.88
CA GLN A 36 -8.95 9.76 -8.27
C GLN A 36 -7.76 8.82 -8.40
N LEU A 37 -6.71 9.04 -7.62
CA LEU A 37 -5.60 8.09 -7.50
C LEU A 37 -6.10 6.80 -6.88
N GLN A 38 -6.94 6.85 -5.86
CA GLN A 38 -7.57 5.66 -5.30
C GLN A 38 -8.41 4.94 -6.36
N LEU A 39 -9.30 5.60 -7.09
CA LEU A 39 -10.08 4.99 -8.17
C LEU A 39 -9.20 4.38 -9.28
N ARG A 40 -8.06 5.01 -9.59
CA ARG A 40 -7.12 4.49 -10.60
C ARG A 40 -6.21 3.39 -10.09
N PHE A 41 -5.88 3.39 -8.80
CA PHE A 41 -4.89 2.47 -8.22
C PHE A 41 -5.48 1.40 -7.31
N GLY A 42 -6.70 1.51 -6.78
CA GLY A 42 -7.23 0.60 -5.75
C GLY A 42 -8.69 0.83 -5.39
N PHE A 43 -9.49 -0.21 -5.57
CA PHE A 43 -10.95 -0.19 -5.67
C PHE A 43 -11.64 0.49 -4.50
N ALA A 44 -12.33 1.58 -4.79
CA ALA A 44 -13.54 1.86 -4.04
C ALA A 44 -14.49 0.68 -4.29
N ASP A 45 -14.79 -0.07 -3.24
CA ASP A 45 -15.87 -1.06 -3.21
C ASP A 45 -15.78 -2.24 -4.20
N GLY A 46 -14.58 -2.80 -4.44
CA GLY A 46 -14.43 -4.03 -5.25
C GLY A 46 -14.49 -3.82 -6.77
N LYS A 47 -14.43 -2.57 -7.24
CA LYS A 47 -14.31 -2.24 -8.67
C LYS A 47 -12.86 -2.21 -9.16
N VAL A 48 -12.37 -3.35 -9.64
CA VAL A 48 -11.08 -3.57 -10.34
C VAL A 48 -10.61 -2.40 -11.25
N PRO A 49 -9.30 -2.10 -11.40
CA PRO A 49 -8.88 -0.96 -12.19
C PRO A 49 -9.20 -1.26 -13.66
N HIS A 50 -9.38 -0.21 -14.44
CA HIS A 50 -9.78 -0.27 -15.85
C HIS A 50 -9.10 -1.45 -16.61
N GLY A 51 -9.90 -2.45 -17.01
CA GLY A 51 -9.48 -3.59 -17.82
C GLY A 51 -9.29 -4.93 -17.11
N TRP A 52 -9.29 -5.00 -15.78
CA TRP A 52 -9.18 -6.28 -15.05
C TRP A 52 -10.55 -6.82 -14.65
N LYS A 53 -10.68 -8.16 -14.53
CA LYS A 53 -11.80 -8.81 -13.85
C LYS A 53 -11.41 -9.08 -12.37
N GLU A 54 -12.34 -8.94 -11.44
CA GLU A 54 -12.16 -9.16 -9.98
C GLU A 54 -11.35 -10.43 -9.64
N PRO A 55 -11.68 -11.63 -10.20
CA PRO A 55 -10.91 -12.85 -9.94
C PRO A 55 -9.45 -12.77 -10.40
N MET A 56 -9.18 -12.08 -11.50
CA MET A 56 -7.84 -11.94 -12.08
C MET A 56 -6.94 -11.02 -11.22
N ALA A 57 -7.52 -9.98 -10.62
CA ALA A 57 -6.80 -9.10 -9.70
C ALA A 57 -6.44 -9.81 -8.38
N ARG A 58 -7.35 -10.63 -7.84
CA ARG A 58 -7.07 -11.42 -6.63
C ARG A 58 -5.96 -12.44 -6.86
N SER A 59 -6.01 -13.19 -7.95
CA SER A 59 -4.95 -14.15 -8.32
C SER A 59 -3.57 -13.47 -8.47
N ALA A 60 -3.52 -12.26 -9.01
CA ALA A 60 -2.28 -11.49 -9.11
C ALA A 60 -1.72 -11.09 -7.72
N LEU A 61 -2.60 -10.69 -6.79
CA LEU A 61 -2.21 -10.37 -5.41
C LEU A 61 -1.68 -11.60 -4.67
N GLU A 62 -2.33 -12.75 -4.83
CA GLU A 62 -1.90 -14.03 -4.26
C GLU A 62 -0.52 -14.42 -4.78
N THR A 63 -0.32 -14.40 -6.11
CA THR A 63 0.98 -14.65 -6.75
C THR A 63 2.07 -13.70 -6.23
N HIS A 64 1.74 -12.40 -6.09
CA HIS A 64 2.67 -11.43 -5.53
C HIS A 64 3.04 -11.77 -4.09
N LEU A 65 2.07 -12.14 -3.25
CA LEU A 65 2.30 -12.45 -1.85
C LEU A 65 3.15 -13.71 -1.67
N LEU A 66 2.99 -14.73 -2.52
CA LEU A 66 3.88 -15.90 -2.53
C LEU A 66 5.33 -15.51 -2.85
N SER A 67 5.53 -14.56 -3.77
CA SER A 67 6.86 -13.98 -4.03
C SER A 67 7.40 -13.21 -2.81
N VAL A 68 6.54 -12.50 -2.06
CA VAL A 68 6.91 -11.84 -0.80
C VAL A 68 7.31 -12.88 0.26
N LEU A 69 6.60 -14.00 0.39
CA LEU A 69 6.92 -15.07 1.33
C LEU A 69 8.33 -15.63 1.09
N GLY A 70 8.68 -15.87 -0.19
CA GLY A 70 10.03 -16.28 -0.58
C GLY A 70 11.11 -15.28 -0.13
N ARG A 71 10.86 -13.98 -0.33
CA ARG A 71 11.77 -12.90 0.14
C ARG A 71 11.82 -12.81 1.66
N ALA A 72 10.69 -12.96 2.35
CA ALA A 72 10.62 -12.93 3.80
C ALA A 72 11.49 -14.04 4.40
N ARG A 73 11.44 -15.25 3.82
CA ARG A 73 12.30 -16.38 4.21
C ARG A 73 13.79 -16.08 4.00
N GLN A 74 14.16 -15.47 2.87
CA GLN A 74 15.55 -15.04 2.63
C GLN A 74 16.01 -13.98 3.63
N ASN A 75 15.18 -12.96 3.88
CA ASN A 75 15.46 -11.89 4.83
C ASN A 75 15.57 -12.41 6.27
N ALA A 76 14.73 -13.39 6.66
CA ALA A 76 14.80 -14.04 7.97
C ALA A 76 16.15 -14.72 8.19
N LYS A 77 16.65 -15.45 7.18
CA LYS A 77 18.00 -16.04 7.21
C LYS A 77 19.09 -14.99 7.37
N GLY A 78 19.03 -13.91 6.59
CA GLY A 78 20.01 -12.81 6.68
C GLY A 78 20.02 -12.13 8.06
N ARG A 79 18.86 -12.05 8.72
CA ARG A 79 18.71 -11.49 10.08
C ARG A 79 18.87 -12.52 11.20
N LYS A 80 19.19 -13.77 10.87
CA LYS A 80 19.34 -14.90 11.83
C LYS A 80 18.08 -15.15 12.69
N ILE A 81 16.89 -14.89 12.14
CA ILE A 81 15.62 -15.24 12.77
C ILE A 81 15.43 -16.76 12.59
N LYS A 82 15.35 -17.50 13.69
CA LYS A 82 15.29 -18.97 13.68
C LYS A 82 13.87 -19.51 13.44
N GLU A 83 12.87 -18.83 13.97
CA GLU A 83 11.46 -19.21 13.87
C GLU A 83 10.86 -18.73 12.55
N PHE A 84 10.61 -19.66 11.64
CA PHE A 84 9.91 -19.43 10.39
C PHE A 84 9.05 -20.65 10.06
N GLU A 85 7.80 -20.63 10.49
CA GLU A 85 6.88 -21.75 10.47
C GLU A 85 5.70 -21.52 9.51
N ILE A 86 5.44 -20.26 9.15
CA ILE A 86 4.37 -19.95 8.18
C ILE A 86 4.68 -20.49 6.77
N ASP A 87 3.64 -20.93 6.09
CA ASP A 87 3.69 -21.46 4.73
C ASP A 87 2.80 -20.67 3.76
N GLN A 88 2.60 -21.22 2.55
CA GLN A 88 1.81 -20.58 1.50
C GLN A 88 0.33 -20.50 1.88
N ASP A 89 -0.23 -21.57 2.42
CA ASP A 89 -1.66 -21.66 2.74
C ASP A 89 -2.01 -20.69 3.86
N TYR A 90 -1.15 -20.59 4.89
CA TYR A 90 -1.31 -19.64 5.97
C TYR A 90 -1.32 -18.18 5.46
N VAL A 91 -0.35 -17.76 4.64
CA VAL A 91 -0.31 -16.36 4.16
C VAL A 91 -1.44 -16.02 3.19
N LEU A 92 -1.87 -16.98 2.37
CA LEU A 92 -3.03 -16.80 1.49
C LEU A 92 -4.34 -16.77 2.30
N GLY A 93 -4.42 -17.54 3.39
CA GLY A 93 -5.49 -17.48 4.38
C GLY A 93 -5.61 -16.06 4.97
N LEU A 94 -4.51 -15.51 5.49
CA LEU A 94 -4.49 -14.14 6.02
C LEU A 94 -4.90 -13.09 4.98
N LEU A 95 -4.48 -13.24 3.72
CA LEU A 95 -4.85 -12.32 2.64
C LEU A 95 -6.37 -12.32 2.36
N LYS A 96 -7.00 -13.50 2.43
CA LYS A 96 -8.45 -13.65 2.26
C LYS A 96 -9.21 -13.15 3.48
N GLU A 97 -8.72 -13.46 4.69
CA GLU A 97 -9.32 -13.05 5.96
C GLU A 97 -9.39 -11.52 6.09
N CYS A 98 -8.31 -10.81 5.73
CA CYS A 98 -8.30 -9.35 5.72
C CYS A 98 -9.09 -8.73 4.54
N GLY A 99 -9.83 -9.54 3.76
CA GLY A 99 -10.65 -9.07 2.64
C GLY A 99 -9.86 -8.34 1.56
N TYR A 100 -8.60 -8.75 1.33
CA TYR A 100 -7.66 -8.09 0.43
C TYR A 100 -7.42 -6.60 0.77
N ARG A 101 -7.42 -6.27 2.07
CA ARG A 101 -7.12 -4.94 2.60
C ARG A 101 -5.99 -5.00 3.62
N CYS A 102 -5.24 -3.92 3.73
CA CYS A 102 -4.21 -3.76 4.75
C CYS A 102 -4.80 -3.92 6.15
N SER A 103 -4.26 -4.86 6.93
CA SER A 103 -4.75 -5.14 8.29
C SER A 103 -4.58 -3.96 9.26
N VAL A 104 -3.73 -2.98 8.93
CA VAL A 104 -3.48 -1.79 9.76
C VAL A 104 -4.29 -0.57 9.31
N THR A 105 -4.26 -0.26 8.01
CA THR A 105 -4.83 0.99 7.48
C THR A 105 -6.17 0.80 6.79
N ASN A 106 -6.63 -0.44 6.64
CA ASN A 106 -7.81 -0.84 5.87
C ASN A 106 -7.77 -0.43 4.38
N THR A 107 -6.59 -0.03 3.89
CA THR A 107 -6.37 0.37 2.49
C THR A 107 -6.44 -0.85 1.59
N PRO A 108 -7.18 -0.82 0.47
CA PRO A 108 -7.17 -1.90 -0.53
C PRO A 108 -5.75 -2.18 -1.03
N PHE A 109 -5.42 -3.46 -1.23
CA PHE A 109 -4.16 -3.80 -1.86
C PHE A 109 -4.15 -3.46 -3.35
N SER A 110 -2.96 -3.14 -3.86
CA SER A 110 -2.74 -2.88 -5.28
C SER A 110 -1.31 -3.15 -5.71
N LEU A 111 -1.16 -3.71 -6.90
CA LEU A 111 0.14 -3.93 -7.54
C LEU A 111 0.56 -2.79 -8.48
N GLU A 112 -0.17 -1.68 -8.45
CA GLU A 112 0.14 -0.50 -9.26
C GLU A 112 1.44 0.17 -8.80
N VAL A 113 2.26 0.52 -9.79
CA VAL A 113 3.49 1.26 -9.59
C VAL A 113 3.16 2.75 -9.66
N ILE A 114 3.30 3.44 -8.53
CA ILE A 114 2.95 4.87 -8.41
C ILE A 114 4.15 5.73 -7.98
N SER A 115 5.28 5.10 -7.67
CA SER A 115 6.53 5.80 -7.36
C SER A 115 7.53 5.66 -8.51
N HIS A 116 8.37 6.68 -8.68
CA HIS A 116 9.42 6.74 -9.71
C HIS A 116 10.49 5.65 -9.51
N ASP A 117 10.67 5.17 -8.29
CA ASP A 117 11.60 4.08 -7.94
C ASP A 117 11.03 2.67 -8.21
N GLY A 118 9.86 2.57 -8.85
CA GLY A 118 9.24 1.30 -9.23
C GLY A 118 8.52 0.57 -8.10
N ARG A 119 8.51 1.11 -6.87
CA ARG A 119 7.82 0.49 -5.74
C ARG A 119 6.29 0.55 -5.87
N LYS A 120 5.64 -0.43 -5.26
CA LYS A 120 4.19 -0.60 -5.22
C LYS A 120 3.72 -0.38 -3.78
N PRO A 121 3.48 0.87 -3.35
CA PRO A 121 3.27 1.20 -1.94
C PRO A 121 2.05 0.50 -1.33
N PHE A 122 1.05 0.17 -2.15
CA PHE A 122 -0.15 -0.55 -1.73
C PHE A 122 -0.08 -2.06 -1.97
N ALA A 123 1.06 -2.61 -2.41
CA ALA A 123 1.20 -4.05 -2.58
C ALA A 123 1.17 -4.76 -1.21
N PRO A 124 0.60 -5.97 -1.14
CA PRO A 124 0.57 -6.72 0.10
C PRO A 124 1.97 -7.15 0.50
N SER A 125 2.29 -7.03 1.79
CA SER A 125 3.53 -7.43 2.43
C SER A 125 3.24 -8.22 3.69
N ILE A 126 4.14 -9.13 4.06
CA ILE A 126 4.08 -9.86 5.33
C ILE A 126 4.74 -8.99 6.40
N ASP A 127 4.03 -8.74 7.49
CA ASP A 127 4.47 -7.98 8.67
C ASP A 127 4.41 -8.88 9.91
N ARG A 128 5.41 -8.75 10.79
CA ARG A 128 5.42 -9.44 12.09
C ARG A 128 4.83 -8.49 13.13
N ILE A 129 3.77 -8.92 13.83
CA ILE A 129 3.07 -8.09 14.82
C ILE A 129 4.04 -7.71 15.94
N ASP A 130 4.71 -8.71 16.51
CA ASP A 130 5.88 -8.54 17.34
C ASP A 130 7.14 -8.82 16.51
N SER A 131 7.96 -7.78 16.34
CA SER A 131 9.23 -7.85 15.62
C SER A 131 10.32 -8.64 16.35
N ALA A 132 10.17 -8.90 17.65
CA ALA A 132 11.07 -9.75 18.42
C ALA A 132 10.81 -11.25 18.18
N ALA A 133 9.58 -11.62 17.86
CA ALA A 133 9.19 -13.00 17.56
C ALA A 133 9.40 -13.38 16.09
N GLY A 134 9.36 -14.69 15.80
CA GLY A 134 9.52 -15.25 14.46
C GLY A 134 8.38 -15.02 13.49
N TYR A 135 8.50 -15.63 12.31
CA TYR A 135 7.38 -15.78 11.38
C TYR A 135 6.60 -17.04 11.76
N VAL A 136 5.73 -16.92 12.75
CA VAL A 136 4.88 -18.01 13.27
C VAL A 136 3.41 -17.64 13.14
N GLU A 137 2.55 -18.64 13.21
CA GLU A 137 1.11 -18.42 13.25
C GLU A 137 0.72 -17.49 14.41
N GLY A 138 -0.24 -16.59 14.19
CA GLY A 138 -0.64 -15.58 15.17
C GLY A 138 0.31 -14.37 15.29
N ASN A 139 1.58 -14.46 14.86
CA ASN A 139 2.51 -13.32 14.86
C ASN A 139 2.65 -12.63 13.49
N CYS A 140 1.89 -13.04 12.47
CA CYS A 140 1.98 -12.47 11.13
C CYS A 140 0.65 -11.87 10.67
N ARG A 141 0.72 -10.76 9.92
CA ARG A 141 -0.42 -10.11 9.27
C ARG A 141 -0.05 -9.58 7.88
N ILE A 142 -1.05 -9.33 7.03
CA ILE A 142 -0.83 -8.73 5.71
C ILE A 142 -1.10 -7.22 5.76
N VAL A 143 -0.12 -6.43 5.34
CA VAL A 143 -0.18 -4.96 5.34
C VAL A 143 0.33 -4.39 4.02
N CYS A 144 0.02 -3.13 3.72
CA CYS A 144 0.61 -2.44 2.56
C CYS A 144 2.12 -2.27 2.76
N LEU A 145 2.91 -2.38 1.69
CA LEU A 145 4.36 -2.11 1.72
C LEU A 145 4.69 -0.75 2.37
N ALA A 146 3.96 0.32 2.00
CA ALA A 146 4.18 1.65 2.57
C ALA A 146 3.89 1.70 4.08
N ALA A 147 2.84 1.01 4.54
CA ALA A 147 2.52 0.91 5.96
C ALA A 147 3.62 0.14 6.71
N ASN A 148 4.08 -1.00 6.17
CA ASN A 148 5.18 -1.78 6.77
C ASN A 148 6.45 -0.92 6.93
N ILE A 149 6.83 -0.18 5.88
CA ILE A 149 7.98 0.74 5.94
C ILE A 149 7.78 1.82 7.02
N ALA A 150 6.59 2.41 7.11
CA ALA A 150 6.29 3.45 8.10
C ALA A 150 6.33 2.92 9.55
N MET A 151 5.94 1.67 9.75
CA MET A 151 5.90 1.02 11.07
C MET A 151 7.25 0.45 11.51
N ASN A 152 8.23 0.32 10.60
CA ASN A 152 9.49 -0.39 10.82
C ASN A 152 10.17 -0.10 12.17
N THR A 153 10.22 1.18 12.58
CA THR A 153 10.86 1.58 13.84
C THR A 153 9.90 1.68 15.02
N TRP A 154 8.67 2.13 14.80
CA TRP A 154 7.78 2.59 15.87
C TRP A 154 6.52 1.75 16.06
N GLY A 155 6.31 0.73 15.23
CA GLY A 155 5.10 -0.08 15.23
C GLY A 155 3.88 0.65 14.66
N ASP A 156 2.72 -0.02 14.74
CA ASP A 156 1.45 0.47 14.19
C ASP A 156 0.81 1.57 15.03
N SER A 157 0.97 1.54 16.36
CA SER A 157 0.35 2.52 17.27
C SER A 157 0.70 3.98 16.91
N ILE A 158 1.95 4.24 16.54
CA ILE A 158 2.40 5.57 16.10
C ILE A 158 1.80 5.93 14.73
N LEU A 159 1.80 5.00 13.77
CA LEU A 159 1.16 5.22 12.47
C LEU A 159 -0.33 5.54 12.62
N LEU A 160 -1.07 4.75 13.42
CA LEU A 160 -2.49 4.96 13.68
C LEU A 160 -2.76 6.28 14.38
N THR A 161 -1.89 6.69 15.31
CA THR A 161 -1.96 8.01 15.96
C THR A 161 -1.84 9.13 14.93
N MET A 162 -0.86 9.05 14.02
CA MET A 162 -0.70 10.03 12.95
C MET A 162 -1.93 10.09 12.04
N LEU A 163 -2.46 8.94 11.63
CA LEU A 163 -3.66 8.86 10.77
C LEU A 163 -4.90 9.46 11.44
N LYS A 164 -5.08 9.25 12.75
CA LYS A 164 -6.15 9.86 13.55
C LYS A 164 -6.13 11.39 13.49
N TYR A 165 -4.94 12.00 13.56
CA TYR A 165 -4.79 13.46 13.49
C TYR A 165 -4.78 13.98 12.05
N ALA A 166 -4.26 13.22 11.09
CA ALA A 166 -4.26 13.60 9.67
C ALA A 166 -5.68 13.86 9.15
N ARG A 167 -6.67 13.05 9.56
CA ARG A 167 -8.09 13.24 9.19
C ARG A 167 -8.72 14.52 9.74
N LYS A 168 -8.12 15.12 10.78
CA LYS A 168 -8.59 16.36 11.42
C LYS A 168 -7.84 17.59 10.92
N ARG A 169 -6.86 17.40 10.02
CA ARG A 169 -6.02 18.50 9.54
C ARG A 169 -6.87 19.47 8.71
N PRO A 170 -6.94 20.77 9.08
CA PRO A 170 -7.54 21.77 8.21
C PRO A 170 -6.74 21.88 6.92
N SER A 171 -7.39 22.22 5.81
CA SER A 171 -6.72 22.38 4.52
C SER A 171 -5.60 23.42 4.65
N ILE A 172 -4.35 22.98 4.63
CA ILE A 172 -3.21 23.89 4.71
C ILE A 172 -3.06 24.57 3.35
N GLY A 173 -3.48 25.83 3.28
CA GLY A 173 -3.04 26.75 2.22
C GLY A 173 -1.51 26.80 2.20
N GLN A 174 -0.89 26.73 1.01
CA GLN A 174 0.58 26.71 0.94
C GLN A 174 1.15 28.03 1.44
N ARG A 175 2.29 27.96 2.14
CA ARG A 175 3.28 29.02 2.03
C ARG A 175 3.92 28.90 0.65
N GLN A 176 3.87 29.99 -0.13
CA GLN A 176 4.71 30.12 -1.33
C GLN A 176 6.15 29.92 -0.90
N ILE A 177 6.83 28.97 -1.52
CA ILE A 177 8.28 28.95 -1.54
C ILE A 177 8.64 29.99 -2.60
N LEU A 178 9.18 31.13 -2.15
CA LEU A 178 9.75 32.18 -2.99
C LEU A 178 11.02 31.66 -3.68
#